data_AF-A0A0J7Z0Y4-F1
#
_entry.id   AF-A0A0J7Z0Y4-F1
#
_cell.length_a   1.000
_cell.length_b   1.000
_cell.length_c   1.000
_cell.angle_alpha   90.00
_cell.angle_beta   90.00
_cell.angle_gamma   90.00
#
_symmetry.space_group_name_H-M   'P 1'
#
loop_
_entity.id
_entity.type
_entity.pdbx_description
1 polymer ?
#
loop_
_entity_poly.entity_id
_entity_poly.type
_entity_poly.pdbx_seq_one_letter_code
_entity_poly.pdbx_strand_id
1 'polypeptide(L)'
;MEVLGNQDFDTLPDSIEEFVCDRIVEVDPVTEGSFGDDDEVTILNIDTDNTFDFEISDDFNAIGVLVKGGPNTNVYDYRPTGIQADQNLHAPVNPMNMTYHGLSHLDFCLVEDGSNT
;
A
#
# COMPACT_ATOMS: atom_id res chain seq x y z
N MET A 1 4.87 8.62 -3.59
CA MET A 1 6.26 9.11 -3.55
C MET A 1 7.18 7.92 -3.31
N GLU A 2 8.38 7.88 -3.90
CA GLU A 2 9.37 6.84 -3.59
C GLU A 2 10.25 7.22 -2.39
N VAL A 3 10.52 6.27 -1.50
CA VAL A 3 11.44 6.39 -0.36
C VAL A 3 12.49 5.28 -0.38
N LEU A 4 13.69 5.57 0.12
CA LEU A 4 14.81 4.63 0.11
C LEU A 4 14.60 3.49 1.09
N GLY A 5 14.90 2.26 0.68
CA GLY A 5 14.73 1.07 1.51
C GLY A 5 13.32 0.47 1.44
N ASN A 6 13.22 -0.78 1.88
CA ASN A 6 11.94 -1.44 2.13
C ASN A 6 11.43 -0.93 3.48
N GLN A 7 10.58 0.09 3.43
CA GLN A 7 10.05 0.80 4.59
C GLN A 7 8.75 0.18 5.04
N ASP A 8 8.51 0.26 6.33
CA ASP A 8 7.23 0.01 7.00
C ASP A 8 6.71 1.34 7.57
N PHE A 9 5.44 1.42 7.98
CA PHE A 9 4.88 2.68 8.51
C PHE A 9 5.67 3.26 9.70
N ASP A 10 6.24 2.40 10.54
CA ASP A 10 7.06 2.79 11.72
C ASP A 10 8.49 3.24 11.37
N THR A 11 8.94 3.00 10.14
CA THR A 11 10.32 3.28 9.71
C THR A 11 10.41 4.37 8.64
N LEU A 12 9.27 4.90 8.20
CA LEU A 12 9.19 5.99 7.24
C LEU A 12 10.06 7.20 7.68
N PRO A 13 10.67 7.92 6.73
CA PRO A 13 11.52 9.05 7.05
C PRO A 13 10.70 10.18 7.69
N ASP A 14 11.29 10.87 8.68
CA ASP A 14 10.68 12.01 9.42
C ASP A 14 10.09 13.14 8.54
N SER A 15 10.46 13.20 7.26
CA SER A 15 9.88 14.12 6.28
C SER A 15 8.45 13.78 5.87
N ILE A 16 7.99 12.56 6.16
CA ILE A 16 6.62 12.10 5.94
C ILE A 16 5.91 12.16 7.28
N GLU A 17 4.75 12.81 7.31
CA GLU A 17 3.91 12.82 8.51
C GLU A 17 3.51 11.40 8.88
N GLU A 18 3.68 11.03 10.15
CA GLU A 18 3.37 9.71 10.69
C GLU A 18 1.93 9.27 10.34
N PHE A 19 1.78 8.02 9.92
CA PHE A 19 0.47 7.43 9.70
C PHE A 19 -0.03 6.83 11.01
N VAL A 20 -1.15 7.34 11.51
CA VAL A 20 -1.82 6.78 12.69
C VAL A 20 -2.85 5.76 12.21
N CYS A 21 -2.46 4.48 12.19
CA CYS A 21 -3.30 3.39 11.71
C CYS A 21 -4.12 2.78 12.86
N ASP A 22 -5.40 2.50 12.63
CA ASP A 22 -6.17 1.63 13.52
C ASP A 22 -5.79 0.16 13.27
N ARG A 23 -5.46 -0.17 12.02
CA ARG A 23 -5.03 -1.49 11.58
C ARG A 23 -3.94 -1.38 10.51
N ILE A 24 -2.96 -2.28 10.59
CA ILE A 24 -2.02 -2.54 9.49
C ILE A 24 -2.35 -3.92 8.92
N VAL A 25 -2.52 -3.99 7.60
CA VAL A 25 -2.67 -5.25 6.85
C VAL A 25 -1.46 -5.43 5.95
N GLU A 26 -0.70 -6.48 6.19
CA GLU A 26 0.48 -6.86 5.42
C GLU A 26 0.11 -7.94 4.38
N VAL A 27 0.63 -7.80 3.16
CA VAL A 27 0.45 -8.77 2.07
C VAL A 27 1.81 -9.28 1.62
N ASP A 28 2.15 -10.51 2.02
CA ASP A 28 3.33 -11.27 1.60
C ASP A 28 3.01 -12.78 1.58
N PRO A 29 3.14 -13.47 0.42
CA PRO A 29 3.52 -12.94 -0.89
C PRO A 29 2.41 -12.07 -1.51
N VAL A 30 2.79 -11.16 -2.41
CA VAL A 30 1.82 -10.35 -3.16
C VAL A 30 1.13 -11.21 -4.22
N THR A 31 -0.12 -11.58 -3.94
CA THR A 31 -1.01 -12.34 -4.83
C THR A 31 -2.43 -11.76 -4.80
N GLU A 32 -3.23 -12.02 -5.83
CA GLU A 32 -4.66 -11.68 -5.81
C GLU A 32 -5.39 -12.47 -4.72
N GLY A 33 -6.37 -11.83 -4.07
CA GLY A 33 -7.12 -12.42 -2.96
C GLY A 33 -7.45 -11.41 -1.87
N SER A 34 -8.07 -11.88 -0.80
CA SER A 34 -8.41 -11.08 0.38
C SER A 34 -7.45 -11.38 1.53
N PHE A 35 -7.12 -10.34 2.28
CA PHE A 35 -6.08 -10.30 3.31
C PHE A 35 -6.53 -9.47 4.51
N GLY A 36 -5.95 -9.78 5.67
CA GLY A 36 -6.35 -9.25 6.96
C GLY A 36 -7.09 -10.29 7.79
N ASP A 37 -7.49 -9.92 9.01
CA ASP A 37 -8.16 -10.86 9.92
C ASP A 37 -9.60 -11.15 9.48
N ASP A 38 -10.24 -10.18 8.82
CA ASP A 38 -11.64 -10.18 8.40
C ASP A 38 -11.80 -9.84 6.90
N ASP A 39 -10.79 -10.14 6.07
CA ASP A 39 -10.76 -9.84 4.63
C ASP A 39 -10.85 -8.32 4.31
N GLU A 40 -10.22 -7.48 5.14
CA GLU A 40 -10.24 -6.01 5.06
C GLU A 40 -9.66 -5.46 3.75
N VAL A 41 -8.64 -6.12 3.18
CA VAL A 41 -7.98 -5.71 1.94
C VAL A 41 -8.12 -6.79 0.88
N THR A 42 -8.64 -6.43 -0.29
CA THR A 42 -8.67 -7.30 -1.46
C THR A 42 -7.73 -6.78 -2.54
N ILE A 43 -6.79 -7.63 -2.97
CA ILE A 43 -5.88 -7.38 -4.08
C ILE A 43 -6.45 -7.98 -5.36
N LEU A 44 -6.48 -7.17 -6.41
CA LEU A 44 -7.08 -7.48 -7.70
C LEU A 44 -6.12 -7.13 -8.84
N ASN A 45 -6.37 -7.72 -10.02
CA ASN A 45 -5.77 -7.35 -11.29
C ASN A 45 -4.23 -7.19 -11.22
N ILE A 46 -3.53 -8.21 -10.70
CA ILE A 46 -2.06 -8.19 -10.75
C ILE A 46 -1.64 -8.40 -12.21
N ASP A 47 -1.25 -7.31 -12.87
CA ASP A 47 -0.89 -7.31 -14.27
C ASP A 47 0.59 -7.70 -14.47
N THR A 48 0.88 -8.12 -15.69
CA THR A 48 2.19 -8.48 -16.23
C THR A 48 3.25 -7.37 -16.14
N ASP A 49 2.85 -6.12 -15.92
CA ASP A 49 3.75 -4.99 -15.71
C ASP A 49 4.10 -4.73 -14.22
N ASN A 50 3.62 -5.58 -13.31
CA ASN A 50 3.74 -5.47 -11.85
C ASN A 50 2.95 -4.30 -11.25
N THR A 51 1.80 -4.00 -11.84
CA THR A 51 0.76 -3.20 -11.20
C THR A 51 -0.26 -4.08 -10.50
N PHE A 52 -1.00 -3.51 -9.55
CA PHE A 52 -2.15 -4.14 -8.93
C PHE A 52 -3.22 -3.09 -8.58
N ASP A 53 -4.44 -3.57 -8.39
CA ASP A 53 -5.57 -2.80 -7.87
C ASP A 53 -5.89 -3.28 -6.46
N PHE A 54 -6.49 -2.42 -5.65
CA PHE A 54 -7.02 -2.84 -4.36
C PHE A 54 -8.42 -2.30 -4.09
N GLU A 55 -9.14 -3.04 -3.27
CA GLU A 55 -10.39 -2.64 -2.65
C GLU A 55 -10.30 -2.89 -1.14
N ILE A 56 -10.86 -1.98 -0.34
CA ILE A 56 -11.00 -2.09 1.12
C ILE A 56 -12.45 -2.45 1.40
N SER A 57 -12.66 -3.47 2.22
CA SER A 57 -13.99 -3.91 2.63
C SER A 57 -14.43 -3.23 3.93
N ASP A 58 -15.70 -3.47 4.29
CA ASP A 58 -16.31 -3.03 5.53
C ASP A 58 -16.27 -1.51 5.79
N ASP A 59 -16.26 -1.13 7.07
CA ASP A 59 -16.24 0.25 7.54
C ASP A 59 -14.78 0.72 7.72
N PHE A 60 -13.89 0.41 6.79
CA PHE A 60 -12.50 0.90 6.79
C PHE A 60 -12.19 1.76 5.55
N ASN A 61 -11.21 2.64 5.71
CA ASN A 61 -10.56 3.36 4.62
C ASN A 61 -9.05 3.20 4.70
N ALA A 62 -8.38 3.00 3.57
CA ALA A 62 -6.93 3.09 3.50
C ALA A 62 -6.51 4.56 3.51
N ILE A 63 -5.68 4.95 4.48
CA ILE A 63 -5.07 6.29 4.52
C ILE A 63 -3.65 6.28 3.98
N GLY A 64 -3.00 5.11 3.95
CA GLY A 64 -1.67 4.94 3.37
C GLY A 64 -1.48 3.54 2.81
N VAL A 65 -0.73 3.43 1.72
CA VAL A 65 -0.32 2.15 1.14
C VAL A 65 1.18 2.20 0.81
N LEU A 66 1.93 1.23 1.34
CA LEU A 66 3.34 1.04 1.05
C LEU A 66 3.49 -0.09 0.04
N VAL A 67 4.04 0.21 -1.13
CA VAL A 67 4.28 -0.77 -2.19
C VAL A 67 5.77 -1.00 -2.34
N LYS A 68 6.24 -2.14 -1.86
CA LYS A 68 7.66 -2.48 -1.79
C LYS A 68 8.09 -3.31 -3.00
N GLY A 69 9.26 -3.01 -3.53
CA GLY A 69 9.86 -3.76 -4.63
C GLY A 69 11.24 -3.23 -5.00
N GLY A 70 12.14 -4.14 -5.39
CA GLY A 70 13.53 -3.77 -5.59
C GLY A 70 14.18 -3.27 -4.28
N PRO A 71 14.93 -2.16 -4.29
CA PRO A 71 15.60 -1.64 -3.10
C PRO A 71 14.76 -0.65 -2.27
N ASN A 72 13.60 -0.22 -2.75
CA ASN A 72 12.89 0.98 -2.29
C ASN A 72 11.38 0.72 -2.13
N THR A 73 10.65 1.73 -1.64
CA THR A 73 9.21 1.67 -1.38
C THR A 73 8.50 2.86 -2.01
N ASN A 74 7.35 2.61 -2.66
CA ASN A 74 6.42 3.68 -3.01
C ASN A 74 5.41 3.87 -1.88
N VAL A 75 5.28 5.11 -1.40
CA VAL A 75 4.28 5.56 -0.43
C VAL A 75 3.14 6.23 -1.19
N TYR A 76 1.95 5.65 -1.09
CA TYR A 76 0.71 6.26 -1.55
C TYR A 76 0.00 6.81 -0.32
N ASP A 77 -0.23 8.12 -0.28
CA ASP A 77 -0.80 8.85 0.84
C ASP A 77 -2.19 9.36 0.45
N TYR A 78 -3.22 8.89 1.14
CA TYR A 78 -4.62 9.18 0.87
C TYR A 78 -5.27 10.03 1.96
N ARG A 79 -4.47 10.56 2.89
CA ARG A 79 -4.95 11.42 3.98
C ARG A 79 -5.50 12.76 3.50
N PRO A 80 -6.36 13.42 4.31
CA PRO A 80 -6.91 12.90 5.57
C PRO A 80 -8.02 11.87 5.33
N THR A 81 -8.81 12.02 4.26
CA THR A 81 -10.05 11.26 4.06
C THR A 81 -9.89 9.74 3.98
N GLY A 82 -8.78 9.26 3.42
CA GLY A 82 -8.64 7.87 3.03
C GLY A 82 -9.51 7.51 1.82
N ILE A 83 -9.35 6.29 1.32
CA ILE A 83 -10.10 5.75 0.18
C ILE A 83 -10.41 4.27 0.37
N GLN A 84 -11.41 3.78 -0.35
CA GLN A 84 -11.77 2.35 -0.36
C GLN A 84 -11.26 1.60 -1.58
N ALA A 85 -10.74 2.26 -2.62
CA ALA A 85 -10.18 1.58 -3.78
C ALA A 85 -9.26 2.49 -4.59
N ASP A 86 -8.20 1.92 -5.13
CA ASP A 86 -7.35 2.54 -6.14
C ASP A 86 -6.83 1.49 -7.12
N GLN A 87 -6.33 1.93 -8.27
CA GLN A 87 -5.93 1.07 -9.37
C GLN A 87 -4.53 1.39 -9.88
N ASN A 88 -3.88 0.40 -10.47
CA ASN A 88 -2.56 0.47 -11.10
C ASN A 88 -1.44 0.92 -10.15
N LEU A 89 -1.51 0.54 -8.86
CA LEU A 89 -0.43 0.78 -7.91
C LEU A 89 0.77 -0.09 -8.26
N HIS A 90 1.97 0.42 -8.01
CA HIS A 90 3.19 -0.25 -8.43
C HIS A 90 4.35 0.02 -7.47
N ALA A 91 5.29 -0.92 -7.45
CA ALA A 91 6.58 -0.71 -6.79
C ALA A 91 7.40 0.36 -7.53
N PRO A 92 8.49 0.87 -6.94
CA PRO A 92 9.35 1.85 -7.58
C PRO A 92 9.79 1.48 -9.00
N VAL A 93 10.01 2.50 -9.83
CA VAL A 93 10.51 2.32 -11.19
C VAL A 93 11.98 1.93 -11.11
N ASN A 94 12.35 0.83 -11.76
CA ASN A 94 13.73 0.46 -11.95
C ASN A 94 14.39 1.41 -12.98
N PRO A 95 15.36 2.24 -12.57
CA PRO A 95 15.96 3.23 -13.45
C PRO A 95 16.82 2.61 -14.56
N MET A 96 17.16 1.33 -14.48
CA MET A 96 17.99 0.65 -15.48
C MET A 96 17.21 0.29 -16.75
N ASN A 97 15.92 0.02 -16.63
CA ASN A 97 15.08 -0.47 -17.73
C ASN A 97 13.74 0.28 -17.86
N MET A 98 13.47 1.24 -16.99
CA MET A 98 12.25 2.05 -16.97
C MET A 98 10.96 1.22 -16.81
N THR A 99 11.04 0.03 -16.20
CA THR A 99 9.87 -0.77 -15.80
C THR A 99 9.72 -0.72 -14.28
N TYR A 100 8.55 -1.07 -13.75
CA TYR A 100 8.42 -1.26 -12.30
C TYR A 100 9.28 -2.43 -11.83
N HIS A 101 9.78 -2.34 -10.60
CA HIS A 101 10.26 -3.52 -9.89
C HIS A 101 9.10 -4.50 -9.67
N GLY A 102 9.43 -5.78 -9.51
CA GLY A 102 8.43 -6.76 -9.07
C GLY A 102 7.93 -6.42 -7.67
N LEU A 103 6.62 -6.58 -7.46
CA LEU A 103 5.98 -6.43 -6.15
C LEU A 103 6.56 -7.47 -5.19
N SER A 104 7.02 -7.03 -4.01
CA SER A 104 7.54 -7.94 -2.99
C SER A 104 6.66 -8.00 -1.75
N HIS A 105 6.19 -6.86 -1.26
CA HIS A 105 5.32 -6.74 -0.08
C HIS A 105 4.43 -5.51 -0.23
N LEU A 106 3.22 -5.57 0.33
CA LEU A 106 2.34 -4.42 0.48
C LEU A 106 1.99 -4.23 1.96
N ASP A 107 1.95 -3.00 2.43
CA ASP A 107 1.37 -2.67 3.74
C ASP A 107 0.26 -1.64 3.55
N PHE A 108 -0.89 -1.90 4.17
CA PHE A 108 -2.03 -0.99 4.18
C PHE A 108 -2.22 -0.44 5.58
N CYS A 109 -2.28 0.89 5.70
CA CYS A 109 -2.68 1.58 6.91
C CYS A 109 -4.16 1.93 6.81
N LEU A 110 -4.97 1.23 7.60
CA LEU A 110 -6.42 1.38 7.62
C LEU A 110 -6.88 2.16 8.85
N VAL A 111 -7.95 2.93 8.68
CA VAL A 111 -8.70 3.60 9.75
C VAL A 111 -10.19 3.29 9.61
N GLU A 112 -10.91 3.22 10.73
CA GLU A 112 -12.36 3.04 10.71
C GLU A 112 -13.06 4.23 10.01
N ASP A 113 -14.10 3.96 9.23
CA ASP A 113 -14.92 4.95 8.54
C ASP A 113 -15.63 5.84 9.57
N GLY A 114 -15.31 7.14 9.54
CA GLY A 114 -15.75 8.10 10.56
C GLY A 114 -14.75 8.39 11.69
N SER A 115 -13.61 7.71 11.76
CA SER A 115 -12.49 8.04 12.67
C SER A 115 -11.56 9.14 12.11
N ASN A 116 -11.79 9.56 10.87
CA ASN A 116 -11.07 10.68 10.25
C ASN A 116 -11.59 12.04 10.77
N THR A 117 -11.20 12.41 11.99
CA THR A 117 -11.50 13.73 12.61
C THR A 117 -10.27 14.62 12.70
#